data_AF-A0AAV8AJZ8-F1
#
_entry.id   AF-A0AAV8AJZ8-F1
#
_cell.length_a   1.000
_cell.length_b   1.000
_cell.length_c   1.000
_cell.angle_alpha   90.00
_cell.angle_beta   90.00
_cell.angle_gamma   90.00
#
_symmetry.space_group_name_H-M   'P 1'
#
loop_
_entity.id
_entity.type
_entity.pdbx_description
1 polymer ?
#
loop_
_entity_poly.entity_id
_entity_poly.type
_entity_poly.pdbx_seq_one_letter_code
_entity_poly.pdbx_strand_id
1 'polypeptide(L)'
;MSKTLFKRLKGKVIKDTVLKGGKTLSVVREKRRARKIRSALRGKKKGYTLREPGIDYVSAEKIIKTTRQRNRSLSGLQRRSRTIPELPKEDEGKLVFAIRMKVQNHSQMHTKVFKILKLLRLNKFHSGVFLRLTKATHQLLHLVSPYVVYGFPSALSVRNLIFKRSYILKNGDKTALSSNKLVSERLGKFDIICIEDLIAQIVDRKEYFNKCTQLLLPFKLNFERDFYKNLLRKHGIQKIKYGNINEKIDDMIKQMN
;
A
#
# COMPACT_ATOMS: atom_id res chain seq x y z
N MET A 1 -65.09 -71.21 40.71
CA MET A 1 -64.95 -70.45 41.97
C MET A 1 -63.67 -69.64 41.95
N SER A 2 -63.70 -68.46 42.59
CA SER A 2 -62.62 -67.47 42.89
C SER A 2 -61.75 -66.98 41.71
N LYS A 3 -62.01 -65.82 41.10
CA LYS A 3 -61.73 -64.43 41.57
C LYS A 3 -60.37 -64.23 42.25
N THR A 4 -59.57 -63.35 41.65
CA THR A 4 -58.64 -62.32 42.20
C THR A 4 -57.41 -62.24 41.28
N LEU A 5 -56.75 -61.11 40.98
CA LEU A 5 -56.88 -59.71 41.35
C LEU A 5 -56.02 -58.92 40.33
N PHE A 6 -56.63 -58.10 39.47
CA PHE A 6 -55.90 -57.15 38.62
C PHE A 6 -55.29 -56.06 39.53
N LYS A 7 -54.00 -56.17 39.87
CA LYS A 7 -53.27 -55.12 40.60
C LYS A 7 -52.76 -54.09 39.59
N ARG A 8 -53.56 -53.03 39.40
CA ARG A 8 -53.25 -51.85 38.58
C ARG A 8 -51.99 -51.16 39.15
N LEU A 9 -50.84 -51.37 38.52
CA LEU A 9 -49.62 -50.57 38.78
C LEU A 9 -49.92 -49.12 38.37
N LYS A 10 -49.93 -48.21 39.34
CA LYS A 10 -49.96 -46.75 39.12
C LYS A 10 -48.61 -46.30 38.56
N GLY A 11 -48.39 -46.51 37.26
CA GLY A 11 -47.31 -45.89 36.51
C GLY A 11 -47.89 -44.93 35.48
N LYS A 12 -47.47 -43.66 35.49
CA LYS A 12 -47.76 -42.71 34.41
C LYS A 12 -47.25 -43.33 33.10
N VAL A 13 -48.14 -43.63 32.15
CA VAL A 13 -47.75 -44.02 30.79
C VAL A 13 -47.10 -42.80 30.14
N ILE A 14 -45.77 -42.75 30.18
CA ILE A 14 -45.00 -41.72 29.49
C ILE A 14 -45.08 -42.07 27.99
N LYS A 15 -45.64 -41.18 27.18
CA LYS A 15 -45.72 -41.36 25.71
C LYS A 15 -44.34 -41.70 25.13
N ASP A 16 -44.27 -42.72 24.27
CA ASP A 16 -43.05 -43.19 23.57
C ASP A 16 -42.28 -42.07 22.83
N THR A 17 -42.96 -40.95 22.53
CA THR A 17 -42.36 -39.75 21.96
C THR A 17 -41.32 -39.09 22.88
N VAL A 18 -41.50 -39.15 24.20
CA VAL A 18 -40.57 -38.56 25.19
C VAL A 18 -39.27 -39.38 25.28
N LEU A 19 -39.36 -40.72 25.18
CA LEU A 19 -38.20 -41.62 25.17
C LEU A 19 -37.39 -41.52 23.87
N LYS A 20 -38.04 -41.31 22.72
CA LYS A 20 -37.37 -41.06 21.43
C LYS A 20 -36.65 -39.70 21.40
N GLY A 21 -37.21 -38.64 21.99
CA GLY A 21 -36.57 -37.33 22.13
C GLY A 21 -35.33 -37.33 23.05
N GLY A 22 -35.34 -38.15 24.11
CA GLY A 22 -34.18 -38.33 25.00
C GLY A 22 -32.99 -39.02 24.32
N LYS A 23 -33.25 -40.03 23.48
CA LYS A 23 -32.22 -40.77 22.72
C LYS A 23 -31.60 -39.91 21.60
N THR A 24 -32.36 -39.03 20.97
CA THR A 24 -31.80 -38.11 19.96
C THR A 24 -30.94 -37.02 20.60
N LEU A 25 -31.34 -36.48 21.75
CA LEU A 25 -30.55 -35.50 22.50
C LEU A 25 -29.24 -36.09 23.06
N SER A 26 -29.23 -37.35 23.52
CA SER A 26 -28.01 -38.02 24.00
C SER A 26 -27.01 -38.25 22.84
N VAL A 27 -27.48 -38.74 21.70
CA VAL A 27 -26.66 -38.93 20.49
C VAL A 27 -26.10 -37.60 19.97
N VAL A 28 -26.87 -36.51 20.03
CA VAL A 28 -26.41 -35.16 19.68
C VAL A 28 -25.33 -34.66 20.66
N ARG A 29 -25.48 -34.91 21.96
CA ARG A 29 -24.48 -34.56 22.99
C ARG A 29 -23.18 -35.35 22.81
N GLU A 30 -23.25 -36.64 22.51
CA GLU A 30 -22.08 -37.49 22.23
C GLU A 30 -21.35 -37.04 20.96
N LYS A 31 -22.07 -36.76 19.86
CA LYS A 31 -21.48 -36.20 18.64
C LYS A 31 -20.80 -34.84 18.89
N ARG A 32 -21.36 -33.99 19.75
CA ARG A 32 -20.74 -32.71 20.15
C ARG A 32 -19.48 -32.92 21.00
N ARG A 33 -19.48 -33.87 21.93
CA ARG A 33 -18.28 -34.25 22.72
C ARG A 33 -17.19 -34.81 21.83
N ALA A 34 -17.53 -35.74 20.92
CA ALA A 34 -16.59 -36.30 19.95
C ALA A 34 -16.00 -35.22 19.03
N ARG A 35 -16.82 -34.24 18.58
CA ARG A 35 -16.31 -33.07 17.83
C ARG A 35 -15.34 -32.21 18.64
N LYS A 36 -15.64 -31.92 19.91
CA LYS A 36 -14.75 -31.16 20.81
C LYS A 36 -13.42 -31.90 21.07
N ILE A 37 -13.48 -33.21 21.27
CA ILE A 37 -12.27 -34.04 21.47
C ILE A 37 -11.45 -34.05 20.17
N ARG A 38 -12.08 -34.25 19.00
CA ARG A 38 -11.39 -34.18 17.70
C ARG A 38 -10.79 -32.80 17.43
N SER A 39 -11.46 -31.71 17.78
CA SER A 39 -10.91 -30.36 17.62
C SER A 39 -9.76 -30.07 18.58
N ALA A 40 -9.83 -30.55 19.83
CA ALA A 40 -8.75 -30.46 20.80
C ALA A 40 -7.51 -31.27 20.38
N LEU A 41 -7.71 -32.50 19.86
CA LEU A 41 -6.63 -33.32 19.31
C LEU A 41 -6.00 -32.69 18.06
N ARG A 42 -6.80 -32.05 17.20
CA ARG A 42 -6.31 -31.32 16.03
C ARG A 42 -5.55 -30.04 16.41
N GLY A 43 -5.92 -29.40 17.52
CA GLY A 43 -5.16 -28.30 18.14
C GLY A 43 -3.82 -28.77 18.72
N LYS A 44 -3.80 -29.91 19.41
CA LYS A 44 -2.58 -30.51 19.96
C LYS A 44 -1.62 -31.03 18.89
N LYS A 45 -2.10 -31.62 17.79
CA LYS A 45 -1.26 -32.02 16.64
C LYS A 45 -0.56 -30.85 15.93
N LYS A 46 -1.06 -29.62 16.07
CA LYS A 46 -0.40 -28.41 15.53
C LYS A 46 0.75 -27.89 16.42
N GLY A 47 0.95 -28.44 17.63
CA GLY A 47 1.92 -27.97 18.61
C GLY A 47 3.19 -28.80 18.75
N TYR A 48 3.32 -29.96 18.08
CA TYR A 48 4.49 -30.84 18.16
C TYR A 48 5.46 -30.70 16.98
N THR A 49 5.63 -29.49 16.46
CA THR A 49 6.89 -29.18 15.77
C THR A 49 7.83 -28.68 16.85
N LEU A 50 8.95 -29.37 17.08
CA LEU A 50 10.12 -28.89 17.81
C LEU A 50 10.51 -27.53 17.21
N ARG A 51 9.92 -26.45 17.74
CA ARG A 51 10.24 -25.08 17.34
C ARG A 51 10.93 -24.49 18.53
N GLU A 52 12.24 -24.40 18.46
CA GLU A 52 13.00 -23.58 19.40
C GLU A 52 12.41 -22.16 19.37
N PRO A 53 12.06 -21.58 20.53
CA PRO A 53 11.53 -20.24 20.58
C PRO A 53 12.61 -19.25 20.14
N GLY A 54 12.46 -18.68 18.93
CA GLY A 54 13.34 -17.65 18.40
C GLY A 54 13.79 -17.83 16.94
N ILE A 55 13.60 -19.01 16.33
CA ILE A 55 14.05 -19.30 14.97
C ILE A 55 12.85 -19.48 14.02
N ASP A 56 12.59 -18.48 13.19
CA ASP A 56 11.59 -18.55 12.12
C ASP A 56 12.09 -19.45 10.98
N TYR A 57 11.66 -20.71 10.96
CA TYR A 57 11.94 -21.62 9.84
C TYR A 57 11.23 -21.16 8.55
N VAL A 58 12.01 -20.67 7.59
CA VAL A 58 11.51 -20.32 6.25
C VAL A 58 11.47 -21.57 5.38
N SER A 59 10.27 -21.98 4.93
CA SER A 59 10.11 -23.11 4.00
C SER A 59 10.99 -22.96 2.75
N ALA A 60 11.65 -24.05 2.33
CA ALA A 60 12.50 -24.09 1.15
C ALA A 60 11.76 -23.61 -0.12
N GLU A 61 10.46 -23.93 -0.24
CA GLU A 61 9.61 -23.45 -1.34
C GLU A 61 9.52 -21.91 -1.37
N LYS A 62 9.43 -21.28 -0.20
CA LYS A 62 9.37 -19.83 -0.07
C LYS A 62 10.69 -19.20 -0.50
N ILE A 63 11.82 -19.80 -0.13
CA ILE A 63 13.16 -19.35 -0.56
C ILE A 63 13.26 -19.44 -2.09
N ILE A 64 12.98 -20.61 -2.68
CA ILE A 64 13.03 -20.84 -4.13
C ILE A 64 12.11 -19.85 -4.88
N LYS A 65 10.89 -19.64 -4.38
CA LYS A 65 9.94 -18.68 -4.97
C LYS A 65 10.49 -17.25 -4.93
N THR A 66 11.06 -16.81 -3.81
CA THR A 66 11.65 -15.46 -3.71
C THR A 66 12.85 -15.29 -4.64
N THR A 67 13.70 -16.30 -4.76
CA THR A 67 14.87 -16.29 -5.67
C THR A 67 14.42 -16.23 -7.13
N ARG A 68 13.45 -17.06 -7.55
CA ARG A 68 12.86 -17.00 -8.90
C ARG A 68 12.26 -15.62 -9.20
N GLN A 69 11.56 -15.01 -8.24
CA GLN A 69 11.00 -13.67 -8.38
C GLN A 69 12.09 -12.58 -8.50
N ARG A 70 13.16 -12.66 -7.70
CA ARG A 70 14.31 -11.74 -7.82
C ARG A 70 15.00 -11.88 -9.18
N ASN A 71 15.24 -13.11 -9.65
CA ASN A 71 15.91 -13.35 -10.93
C ASN A 71 15.09 -12.81 -12.12
N ARG A 72 13.76 -13.04 -12.11
CA ARG A 72 12.87 -12.42 -13.12
C ARG A 72 12.92 -10.89 -13.10
N SER A 73 12.98 -10.30 -11.90
CA SER A 73 13.05 -8.84 -11.75
C SER A 73 14.38 -8.28 -12.26
N LEU A 74 15.49 -8.99 -12.00
CA LEU A 74 16.84 -8.68 -12.51
C LEU A 74 16.89 -8.70 -14.04
N SER A 75 16.43 -9.78 -14.67
CA SER A 75 16.42 -9.91 -16.14
C SER A 75 15.51 -8.85 -16.78
N GLY A 76 14.37 -8.53 -16.17
CA GLY A 76 13.50 -7.45 -16.62
C GLY A 76 14.17 -6.07 -16.54
N LEU A 77 14.93 -5.81 -15.49
CA LEU A 77 15.67 -4.56 -15.33
C LEU A 77 16.79 -4.42 -16.39
N GLN A 78 17.55 -5.50 -16.63
CA GLN A 78 18.62 -5.53 -17.64
C GLN A 78 18.10 -5.26 -19.06
N ARG A 79 16.92 -5.81 -19.41
CA ARG A 79 16.30 -5.52 -20.72
C ARG A 79 15.93 -4.04 -20.86
N ARG A 80 15.36 -3.44 -19.80
CA ARG A 80 14.93 -2.02 -19.82
C ARG A 80 16.08 -1.02 -19.74
N SER A 81 17.21 -1.40 -19.14
CA SER A 81 18.40 -0.55 -19.10
C SER A 81 19.17 -0.52 -20.43
N ARG A 82 19.00 -1.53 -21.29
CA ARG A 82 19.65 -1.57 -22.62
C ARG A 82 19.02 -0.58 -23.60
N THR A 83 17.73 -0.31 -23.46
CA THR A 83 16.97 0.62 -24.30
C THR A 83 16.26 1.64 -23.41
N ILE A 84 17.04 2.56 -22.83
CA ILE A 84 16.45 3.73 -22.16
C ILE A 84 16.11 4.73 -23.26
N PRO A 85 14.83 5.11 -23.43
CA PRO A 85 14.48 6.13 -24.40
C PRO A 85 15.22 7.42 -24.04
N GLU A 86 15.74 8.10 -25.07
CA GLU A 86 16.32 9.42 -24.88
C GLU A 86 15.24 10.38 -24.38
N LEU A 87 15.65 11.31 -23.52
CA LEU A 87 14.76 12.35 -23.04
C LEU A 87 14.45 13.30 -24.20
N PRO A 88 13.17 13.53 -24.55
CA PRO A 88 12.82 14.55 -25.52
C PRO A 88 13.37 15.91 -25.09
N LYS A 89 14.01 16.64 -26.01
CA LYS A 89 14.60 17.96 -25.70
C LYS A 89 13.56 18.94 -25.13
N GLU A 90 12.33 18.86 -25.62
CA GLU A 90 11.21 19.69 -25.17
C GLU A 90 10.81 19.44 -23.71
N ASP A 91 11.10 18.26 -23.18
CA ASP A 91 10.76 17.87 -21.82
C ASP A 91 11.88 18.17 -20.82
N GLU A 92 13.08 18.47 -21.31
CA GLU A 92 14.22 18.77 -20.47
C GLU A 92 13.96 20.05 -19.66
N GLY A 93 14.13 19.94 -18.34
CA GLY A 93 13.88 21.01 -17.39
C GLY A 93 12.43 21.13 -16.93
N LYS A 94 11.46 20.36 -17.44
CA LYS A 94 10.06 20.44 -16.96
C LYS A 94 9.89 19.99 -15.51
N LEU A 95 8.83 20.47 -14.87
CA LEU A 95 8.43 20.06 -13.51
C LEU A 95 7.70 18.72 -13.61
N VAL A 96 8.15 17.74 -12.85
CA VAL A 96 7.51 16.42 -12.78
C VAL A 96 6.97 16.17 -11.38
N PHE A 97 5.75 15.66 -11.30
CA PHE A 97 5.23 15.07 -10.07
C PHE A 97 5.25 13.55 -10.19
N ALA A 98 5.96 12.90 -9.26
CA ALA A 98 6.08 11.45 -9.24
C ALA A 98 5.35 10.86 -8.03
N ILE A 99 4.50 9.87 -8.25
CA ILE A 99 3.69 9.19 -7.23
C ILE A 99 4.02 7.70 -7.21
N ARG A 100 4.30 7.17 -6.02
CA ARG A 100 4.46 5.72 -5.84
C ARG A 100 3.11 5.02 -5.69
N MET A 101 2.74 4.20 -6.67
CA MET A 101 1.41 3.55 -6.72
C MET A 101 1.44 2.07 -6.31
N LYS A 102 2.49 1.33 -6.67
CA LYS A 102 2.47 -0.14 -6.55
C LYS A 102 2.73 -0.63 -5.12
N VAL A 103 1.81 -1.44 -4.59
CA VAL A 103 1.87 -2.06 -3.25
C VAL A 103 2.74 -3.32 -3.23
N GLN A 104 3.95 -3.27 -3.77
CA GLN A 104 4.93 -4.33 -3.54
C GLN A 104 5.77 -3.97 -2.32
N ASN A 105 5.98 -4.92 -1.40
CA ASN A 105 6.85 -4.73 -0.24
C ASN A 105 8.30 -4.59 -0.68
N HIS A 106 9.11 -3.82 0.06
CA HIS A 106 10.51 -3.57 -0.29
C HIS A 106 11.33 -4.86 -0.44
N SER A 107 11.06 -5.89 0.37
CA SER A 107 11.76 -7.19 0.33
C SER A 107 11.56 -7.99 -0.96
N GLN A 108 10.55 -7.64 -1.76
CA GLN A 108 10.25 -8.27 -3.05
C GLN A 108 10.84 -7.49 -4.24
N MET A 109 11.42 -6.32 -4.01
CA MET A 109 12.02 -5.49 -5.04
C MET A 109 13.51 -5.80 -5.18
N HIS A 110 14.04 -5.57 -6.37
CA HIS A 110 15.48 -5.60 -6.57
C HIS A 110 16.14 -4.42 -5.84
N THR A 111 17.30 -4.65 -5.22
CA THR A 111 18.00 -3.67 -4.37
C THR A 111 18.30 -2.36 -5.10
N LYS A 112 18.63 -2.40 -6.41
CA LYS A 112 18.84 -1.18 -7.21
C LYS A 112 17.58 -0.31 -7.28
N VAL A 113 16.42 -0.90 -7.53
CA VAL A 113 15.13 -0.17 -7.58
C VAL A 113 14.81 0.47 -6.24
N PHE A 114 15.03 -0.27 -5.14
CA PHE A 114 14.81 0.24 -3.80
C PHE A 114 15.72 1.44 -3.47
N LYS A 115 17.00 1.37 -3.83
CA LYS A 115 17.95 2.48 -3.67
C LYS A 115 17.50 3.72 -4.46
N ILE A 116 17.03 3.54 -5.70
CA ILE A 116 16.53 4.65 -6.53
C ILE A 116 15.26 5.27 -5.92
N LEU A 117 14.30 4.46 -5.48
CA LEU A 117 13.08 4.97 -4.81
C LEU A 117 13.42 5.73 -3.52
N LYS A 118 14.42 5.28 -2.75
CA LYS A 118 14.90 5.99 -1.56
C LYS A 118 15.53 7.33 -1.92
N LEU A 119 16.35 7.37 -2.97
CA LEU A 119 16.97 8.59 -3.50
C LEU A 119 15.91 9.62 -3.94
N LEU A 120 14.88 9.18 -4.66
CA LEU A 120 13.74 10.01 -5.06
C LEU A 120 12.78 10.34 -3.90
N ARG A 121 13.05 9.87 -2.68
CA ARG A 121 12.21 10.04 -1.48
C ARG A 121 10.81 9.39 -1.57
N LEU A 122 10.62 8.45 -2.51
CA LEU A 122 9.38 7.69 -2.74
C LEU A 122 9.37 6.36 -1.97
N ASN A 123 9.58 6.44 -0.64
CA ASN A 123 9.69 5.24 0.20
C ASN A 123 8.33 4.64 0.61
N LYS A 124 7.32 5.49 0.81
CA LYS A 124 5.99 5.08 1.26
C LYS A 124 5.05 4.91 0.07
N PHE A 125 4.01 4.09 0.22
CA PHE A 125 2.98 3.99 -0.82
C PHE A 125 2.13 5.25 -0.83
N HIS A 126 1.66 5.64 -2.02
CA HIS A 126 0.89 6.86 -2.25
C HIS A 126 1.61 8.13 -1.75
N SER A 127 2.95 8.10 -1.76
CA SER A 127 3.75 9.31 -1.57
C SER A 127 3.99 9.99 -2.91
N GLY A 128 3.89 11.32 -2.94
CA GLY A 128 4.20 12.18 -4.08
C GLY A 128 5.42 13.08 -3.82
N VAL A 129 6.24 13.33 -4.84
CA VAL A 129 7.40 14.24 -4.76
C VAL A 129 7.50 15.04 -6.06
N PHE A 130 7.85 16.33 -5.95
CA PHE A 130 8.20 17.18 -7.08
C PHE A 130 9.67 16.97 -7.47
N LEU A 131 9.94 16.82 -8.77
CA LEU A 131 11.25 16.60 -9.33
C LEU A 131 11.45 17.53 -10.54
N ARG A 132 12.69 18.00 -10.72
CA ARG A 132 13.09 18.64 -11.98
C ARG A 132 13.48 17.55 -12.96
N LEU A 133 12.93 17.60 -14.18
CA LEU A 133 13.25 16.62 -15.21
C LEU A 133 14.59 16.94 -15.87
N THR A 134 15.61 16.18 -15.49
CA THR A 134 16.94 16.15 -16.11
C THR A 134 17.14 14.79 -16.81
N LYS A 135 18.16 14.66 -17.65
CA LYS A 135 18.55 13.37 -18.26
C LYS A 135 18.75 12.28 -17.21
N ALA A 136 19.42 12.61 -16.09
CA ALA A 136 19.65 11.69 -15.00
C ALA A 136 18.34 11.26 -14.31
N THR A 137 17.48 12.22 -13.94
CA THR A 137 16.19 11.88 -13.30
C THR A 137 15.27 11.11 -14.25
N HIS A 138 15.31 11.39 -15.54
CA HIS A 138 14.55 10.65 -16.56
C HIS A 138 14.97 9.17 -16.59
N GLN A 139 16.28 8.90 -16.60
CA GLN A 139 16.81 7.53 -16.51
C GLN A 139 16.38 6.82 -15.23
N LEU A 140 16.45 7.52 -14.08
CA LEU A 140 16.01 6.96 -12.79
C LEU A 140 14.51 6.63 -12.81
N LEU A 141 13.67 7.55 -13.31
CA LEU A 141 12.23 7.38 -13.45
C LEU A 141 11.87 6.23 -14.39
N HIS A 142 12.60 6.05 -15.49
CA HIS A 142 12.42 4.91 -16.40
C HIS A 142 12.70 3.57 -15.71
N LEU A 143 13.77 3.48 -14.91
CA LEU A 143 14.09 2.26 -14.16
C LEU A 143 13.04 1.92 -13.10
N VAL A 144 12.47 2.92 -12.43
CA VAL A 144 11.40 2.72 -11.42
C VAL A 144 9.99 2.82 -11.98
N SER A 145 9.83 3.05 -13.29
CA SER A 145 8.57 3.17 -14.01
C SER A 145 7.53 2.15 -13.57
N PRO A 146 7.82 0.84 -13.37
CA PRO A 146 6.80 -0.15 -12.98
C PRO A 146 6.17 0.04 -11.59
N TYR A 147 6.69 0.97 -10.79
CA TYR A 147 6.29 1.22 -9.41
C TYR A 147 5.73 2.63 -9.21
N VAL A 148 6.06 3.53 -10.12
CA VAL A 148 5.83 4.96 -10.04
C VAL A 148 5.01 5.41 -11.23
N VAL A 149 4.06 6.30 -10.99
CA VAL A 149 3.37 7.05 -12.04
C VAL A 149 3.89 8.48 -11.95
N TYR A 150 4.26 9.08 -13.06
CA TYR A 150 4.74 10.45 -13.08
C TYR A 150 4.22 11.21 -14.29
N GLY A 151 4.22 12.54 -14.22
CA GLY A 151 3.77 13.41 -15.29
C GLY A 151 4.00 14.87 -14.95
N PHE A 152 3.45 15.76 -15.79
CA PHE A 152 3.64 17.21 -15.69
C PHE A 152 2.41 17.82 -15.01
N PRO A 153 2.51 18.27 -13.74
CA PRO A 153 1.37 18.87 -13.05
C PRO A 153 1.14 20.31 -13.52
N SER A 154 -0.11 20.76 -13.54
CA SER A 154 -0.44 22.17 -13.71
C SER A 154 -0.11 22.98 -12.45
N ALA A 155 0.07 24.29 -12.62
CA ALA A 155 0.30 25.23 -11.52
C ALA A 155 -0.81 25.15 -10.45
N LEU A 156 -2.07 24.96 -10.87
CA LEU A 156 -3.20 24.81 -9.96
C LEU A 156 -3.09 23.54 -9.10
N SER A 157 -2.70 22.41 -9.70
CA SER A 157 -2.47 21.17 -8.96
C SER A 157 -1.32 21.30 -7.95
N VAL A 158 -0.23 21.96 -8.35
CA VAL A 158 0.91 22.24 -7.46
C VAL A 158 0.46 23.09 -6.27
N ARG A 159 -0.25 24.19 -6.54
CA ARG A 159 -0.83 25.09 -5.54
C ARG A 159 -1.68 24.29 -4.54
N ASN A 160 -2.65 23.54 -5.04
CA ASN A 160 -3.57 22.76 -4.21
C ASN A 160 -2.87 21.69 -3.36
N LEU A 161 -1.83 21.03 -3.90
CA LEU A 161 -1.05 20.05 -3.15
C LEU A 161 -0.27 20.71 -2.01
N ILE A 162 0.36 21.85 -2.29
CA ILE A 162 1.12 22.58 -1.27
C ILE A 162 0.17 23.08 -0.18
N PHE A 163 -0.94 23.73 -0.51
CA PHE A 163 -1.86 24.23 0.52
C PHE A 163 -2.48 23.11 1.37
N LYS A 164 -2.90 21.99 0.77
CA LYS A 164 -3.63 20.95 1.51
C LYS A 164 -2.74 19.92 2.19
N ARG A 165 -1.58 19.60 1.61
CA ARG A 165 -0.82 18.39 1.95
C ARG A 165 0.67 18.65 2.20
N SER A 166 1.12 19.90 2.21
CA SER A 166 2.51 20.19 2.56
C SER A 166 2.75 20.05 4.06
N TYR A 167 3.84 19.36 4.36
CA TYR A 167 4.36 19.23 5.70
C TYR A 167 5.85 19.47 5.68
N ILE A 168 6.37 20.02 6.77
CA ILE A 168 7.78 20.25 7.00
C ILE A 168 8.21 19.51 8.27
N LEU A 169 9.52 19.31 8.41
CA LEU A 169 10.10 18.77 9.62
C LEU A 169 10.58 19.92 10.51
N LYS A 170 9.89 20.15 11.63
CA LYS A 170 10.27 21.15 12.65
C LYS A 170 10.66 20.42 13.92
N ASN A 171 11.92 20.58 14.35
CA ASN A 171 12.46 19.95 15.57
C ASN A 171 12.25 18.43 15.66
N GLY A 172 12.23 17.73 14.50
CA GLY A 172 11.98 16.29 14.42
C GLY A 172 10.51 15.92 14.24
N ASP A 173 9.59 16.86 14.47
CA ASP A 173 8.16 16.64 14.32
C ASP A 173 7.62 17.09 12.96
N LYS A 174 6.58 16.40 12.51
CA LYS A 174 5.88 16.69 11.27
C LYS A 174 4.86 17.81 11.52
N THR A 175 5.11 19.00 10.99
CA THR A 175 4.22 20.17 11.12
C THR A 175 3.65 20.55 9.76
N ALA A 176 2.36 20.90 9.70
CA ALA A 176 1.73 21.39 8.48
C ALA A 176 2.23 22.81 8.14
N LEU A 177 2.38 23.12 6.85
CA LEU A 177 2.83 24.44 6.41
C LEU A 177 1.63 25.41 6.32
N SER A 178 1.13 25.84 7.47
CA SER A 178 -0.06 26.72 7.56
C SER A 178 0.26 28.22 7.63
N SER A 179 1.49 28.58 8.01
CA SER A 179 1.89 29.99 8.25
C SER A 179 3.12 30.36 7.44
N ASN A 180 3.12 31.57 6.87
CA ASN A 180 4.27 32.15 6.18
C ASN A 180 5.52 32.24 7.07
N LYS A 181 5.34 32.40 8.39
CA LYS A 181 6.47 32.43 9.34
C LYS A 181 7.36 31.19 9.26
N LEU A 182 6.76 30.01 9.02
CA LEU A 182 7.51 28.76 8.90
C LEU A 182 8.33 28.68 7.61
N VAL A 183 7.86 29.34 6.54
CA VAL A 183 8.59 29.43 5.27
C VAL A 183 9.76 30.39 5.43
N SER A 184 9.50 31.62 5.91
CA SER A 184 10.52 32.65 6.08
C SER A 184 11.64 32.22 7.03
N GLU A 185 11.32 31.49 8.12
CA GLU A 185 12.32 30.96 9.06
C GLU A 185 13.32 30.00 8.38
N ARG A 186 12.87 29.22 7.37
CA ARG A 186 13.68 28.19 6.72
C ARG A 186 14.31 28.63 5.40
N LEU A 187 13.63 29.50 4.65
CA LEU A 187 14.01 29.90 3.30
C LEU A 187 14.17 31.42 3.13
N GLY A 188 14.03 32.21 4.18
CA GLY A 188 14.15 33.68 4.10
C GLY A 188 15.52 34.16 3.60
N LYS A 189 16.57 33.34 3.72
CA LYS A 189 17.89 33.62 3.14
C LYS A 189 17.93 33.59 1.61
N PHE A 190 16.91 33.03 0.98
CA PHE A 190 16.79 32.86 -0.46
C PHE A 190 15.68 33.75 -1.04
N ASP A 191 15.27 34.78 -0.30
CA ASP A 191 14.16 35.69 -0.63
C ASP A 191 12.80 34.99 -0.84
N ILE A 192 12.60 33.85 -0.18
CA ILE A 192 11.32 33.12 -0.17
C ILE A 192 10.64 33.36 1.18
N ILE A 193 9.69 34.29 1.20
CA ILE A 193 9.10 34.80 2.44
C ILE A 193 7.75 34.14 2.71
N CYS A 194 6.96 33.90 1.67
CA CYS A 194 5.61 33.34 1.80
C CYS A 194 5.43 32.02 1.05
N ILE A 195 4.28 31.37 1.28
CA ILE A 195 3.91 30.12 0.60
C ILE A 195 3.73 30.36 -0.92
N GLU A 196 3.30 31.54 -1.34
CA GLU A 196 3.13 31.87 -2.75
C GLU A 196 4.47 31.90 -3.50
N ASP A 197 5.49 32.53 -2.90
CA ASP A 197 6.86 32.53 -3.44
C ASP A 197 7.40 31.11 -3.57
N LEU A 198 7.12 30.26 -2.59
CA LEU A 198 7.49 28.84 -2.61
C LEU A 198 6.84 28.11 -3.79
N ILE A 199 5.55 28.36 -4.05
CA ILE A 199 4.82 27.77 -5.18
C ILE A 199 5.42 28.25 -6.50
N ALA A 200 5.64 29.56 -6.64
CA ALA A 200 6.25 30.15 -7.85
C ALA A 200 7.64 29.55 -8.11
N GLN A 201 8.48 29.42 -7.09
CA GLN A 201 9.81 28.81 -7.20
C GLN A 201 9.75 27.36 -7.71
N ILE A 202 8.73 26.59 -7.28
CA ILE A 202 8.53 25.19 -7.69
C ILE A 202 7.97 25.09 -9.11
N VAL A 203 6.97 25.89 -9.46
CA VAL A 203 6.32 25.89 -10.79
C VAL A 203 7.30 26.34 -11.87
N ASP A 204 8.00 27.45 -11.63
CA ASP A 204 8.94 28.03 -12.59
C ASP A 204 10.27 27.29 -12.61
N ARG A 205 10.59 26.56 -11.53
CA ARG A 205 11.84 25.81 -11.32
C ARG A 205 13.07 26.71 -11.36
N LYS A 206 12.97 27.82 -10.63
CA LYS A 206 14.03 28.80 -10.39
C LYS A 206 15.21 28.19 -9.60
N GLU A 207 16.25 28.97 -9.38
CA GLU A 207 17.55 28.53 -8.81
C GLU A 207 17.42 27.68 -7.53
N TYR A 208 16.62 28.12 -6.56
CA TYR A 208 16.44 27.43 -5.27
C TYR A 208 15.40 26.29 -5.25
N PHE A 209 14.98 25.76 -6.41
CA PHE A 209 14.02 24.65 -6.51
C PHE A 209 14.36 23.46 -5.60
N ASN A 210 15.63 23.07 -5.56
CA ASN A 210 16.09 21.93 -4.75
C ASN A 210 15.92 22.18 -3.24
N LYS A 211 16.12 23.42 -2.78
CA LYS A 211 15.94 23.80 -1.37
C LYS A 211 14.46 23.75 -0.98
N CYS A 212 13.59 24.27 -1.84
CA CYS A 212 12.14 24.23 -1.67
C CYS A 212 11.60 22.80 -1.58
N THR A 213 11.98 21.95 -2.54
CA THR A 213 11.55 20.55 -2.55
C THR A 213 12.12 19.73 -1.40
N GLN A 214 13.35 20.03 -0.94
CA GLN A 214 13.96 19.37 0.22
C GLN A 214 13.26 19.75 1.53
N LEU A 215 12.84 21.01 1.68
CA LEU A 215 12.07 21.47 2.85
C LEU A 215 10.77 20.68 3.00
N LEU A 216 10.07 20.48 1.89
CA LEU A 216 8.80 19.75 1.85
C LEU A 216 9.05 18.25 2.08
N LEU A 217 8.31 17.66 3.00
CA LEU A 217 8.23 16.20 3.12
C LEU A 217 7.45 15.62 1.93
N PRO A 218 7.71 14.36 1.54
CA PRO A 218 6.92 13.69 0.52
C PRO A 218 5.42 13.77 0.84
N PHE A 219 4.63 14.20 -0.13
CA PHE A 219 3.19 14.39 0.02
C PHE A 219 2.53 13.04 0.27
N LYS A 220 1.80 12.90 1.38
CA LYS A 220 0.99 11.72 1.62
C LYS A 220 -0.34 11.92 0.92
N LEU A 221 -0.60 11.16 -0.14
CA LEU A 221 -1.83 11.22 -0.92
C LEU A 221 -2.82 10.18 -0.42
N ASN A 222 -4.12 10.48 -0.54
CA ASN A 222 -5.15 9.51 -0.24
C ASN A 222 -5.39 8.64 -1.47
N PHE A 223 -5.59 7.34 -1.27
CA PHE A 223 -5.87 6.42 -2.37
C PHE A 223 -7.02 5.48 -2.00
N GLU A 224 -8.17 5.73 -2.61
CA GLU A 224 -9.32 4.84 -2.51
C GLU A 224 -9.24 3.78 -3.62
N ARG A 225 -9.04 2.52 -3.22
CA ARG A 225 -8.82 1.40 -4.16
C ARG A 225 -10.01 1.17 -5.09
N ASP A 226 -11.23 1.40 -4.62
CA ASP A 226 -12.45 1.10 -5.36
C ASP A 226 -12.77 2.18 -6.39
N PHE A 227 -12.45 3.44 -6.09
CA PHE A 227 -12.64 4.55 -7.01
C PHE A 227 -11.72 4.47 -8.24
N TYR A 228 -10.45 4.08 -8.03
CA TYR A 228 -9.49 3.96 -9.14
C TYR A 228 -9.80 2.77 -10.06
N LYS A 229 -10.35 1.66 -9.52
CA LYS A 229 -10.92 0.57 -10.33
C LYS A 229 -12.10 1.04 -11.18
N ASN A 230 -12.93 1.93 -10.64
CA ASN A 230 -14.08 2.48 -11.36
C ASN A 230 -13.64 3.47 -12.45
N LEU A 231 -12.62 4.30 -12.22
CA LEU A 231 -12.04 5.18 -13.25
C LEU A 231 -11.45 4.37 -14.42
N LEU A 232 -10.69 3.32 -14.09
CA LEU A 232 -10.15 2.38 -15.06
C LEU A 232 -11.26 1.72 -15.89
N ARG A 233 -12.34 1.26 -15.25
CA ARG A 233 -13.51 0.70 -15.95
C ARG A 233 -14.23 1.72 -16.84
N LYS A 234 -14.43 2.97 -16.38
CA LYS A 234 -15.09 4.04 -17.17
C LYS A 234 -14.36 4.36 -18.46
N HIS A 235 -13.03 4.32 -18.47
CA HIS A 235 -12.21 4.56 -19.66
C HIS A 235 -11.84 3.28 -20.44
N GLY A 236 -12.41 2.12 -20.08
CA GLY A 236 -12.10 0.84 -20.74
C GLY A 236 -10.67 0.33 -20.49
N ILE A 237 -9.94 0.90 -19.53
CA ILE A 237 -8.56 0.56 -19.22
C ILE A 237 -8.54 -0.56 -18.16
N GLN A 238 -8.02 -1.73 -18.49
CA GLN A 238 -7.98 -2.86 -17.53
C GLN A 238 -6.92 -2.71 -16.42
N LYS A 239 -5.87 -1.91 -16.60
CA LYS A 239 -4.71 -1.84 -15.69
C LYS A 239 -4.16 -0.43 -15.55
N ILE A 240 -3.64 -0.12 -14.36
CA ILE A 240 -2.90 1.13 -14.09
C ILE A 240 -1.73 1.22 -15.07
N LYS A 241 -1.70 2.30 -15.87
CA LYS A 241 -0.54 2.64 -16.68
C LYS A 241 0.53 3.24 -15.75
N TYR A 242 1.58 2.47 -15.54
CA TYR A 242 2.76 2.90 -14.79
C TYR A 242 3.74 3.66 -15.71
N GLY A 243 4.58 4.53 -15.16
CA GLY A 243 5.48 5.40 -15.93
C GLY A 243 4.88 6.78 -16.23
N ASN A 244 5.29 7.36 -17.36
CA ASN A 244 4.86 8.70 -17.76
C ASN A 244 3.39 8.70 -18.25
N ILE A 245 2.56 9.54 -17.64
CA ILE A 245 1.18 9.81 -18.05
C ILE A 245 0.95 11.25 -18.53
N ASN A 246 2.02 12.02 -18.71
CA ASN A 246 2.02 13.40 -19.17
C ASN A 246 1.07 14.27 -18.32
N GLU A 247 0.18 15.03 -18.95
CA GLU A 247 -0.74 15.97 -18.31
C GLU A 247 -1.89 15.28 -17.55
N LYS A 248 -2.17 14.00 -17.82
CA LYS A 248 -3.22 13.23 -17.11
C LYS A 248 -2.89 13.01 -15.64
N ILE A 249 -1.70 13.40 -15.20
CA ILE A 249 -1.32 13.42 -13.78
C ILE A 249 -2.23 14.35 -12.97
N ASP A 250 -2.74 15.42 -13.57
CA ASP A 250 -3.58 16.38 -12.86
C ASP A 250 -4.90 15.77 -12.42
N ASP A 251 -5.53 14.97 -13.27
CA ASP A 251 -6.76 14.26 -12.91
C ASP A 251 -6.50 13.27 -11.77
N MET A 252 -5.34 12.61 -11.78
CA MET A 252 -4.94 11.72 -10.70
C MET A 252 -4.67 12.49 -9.40
N ILE A 253 -4.01 13.64 -9.46
CA ILE A 253 -3.76 14.49 -8.29
C ILE A 253 -5.09 14.99 -7.72
N LYS A 254 -5.99 15.53 -8.54
CA LYS A 254 -7.30 16.05 -8.10
C LYS A 254 -8.11 15.01 -7.35
N GLN A 255 -8.04 13.75 -7.75
CA GLN A 255 -8.74 12.65 -7.09
C GLN A 255 -8.09 12.18 -5.79
N MET A 256 -6.77 12.33 -5.66
CA MET A 256 -6.00 11.87 -4.51
C MET A 256 -5.75 12.97 -3.46
N ASN A 257 -6.10 14.22 -3.79
CA ASN A 257 -5.87 15.41 -2.97
C ASN A 257 -7.00 15.68 -1.99
#